data_AF-A0A3E0R0A8-F1
#
_entry.id   AF-A0A3E0R0A8-F1
#
_cell.length_a   1.000
_cell.length_b   1.000
_cell.length_c   1.000
_cell.angle_alpha   90.00
_cell.angle_beta   90.00
_cell.angle_gamma   90.00
#
_symmetry.space_group_name_H-M   'P 1'
#
loop_
_entity.id
_entity.type
_entity.pdbx_description
1 polymer ?
#
loop_
_entity_poly.entity_id
_entity_poly.type
_entity_poly.pdbx_seq_one_letter_code
_entity_poly.pdbx_strand_id
1 'polypeptide(L)'
;MNIFTYLNLRTEWETLVRSGRGYDLPSYEGCINNIEHFVEEGYKKNRFRKNFKEAMRVAEEILGEVYGDERIRRRAKGETQQESTTG
;
A
#
# COMPACT_ATOMS: atom_id res chain seq x y z
N MET A 1 -6.35 6.42 14.81
CA MET A 1 -7.68 6.01 14.28
C MET A 1 -8.48 5.14 15.27
N ASN A 2 -9.82 5.02 15.14
CA ASN A 2 -10.61 4.04 15.92
C ASN A 2 -10.77 2.70 15.16
N ILE A 3 -11.14 1.62 15.86
CA ILE A 3 -11.20 0.27 15.28
C ILE A 3 -12.17 0.15 14.11
N PHE A 4 -13.32 0.82 14.15
CA PHE A 4 -14.30 0.77 13.05
C PHE A 4 -13.78 1.48 11.81
N THR A 5 -13.18 2.67 11.98
CA THR A 5 -12.55 3.40 10.87
C THR A 5 -11.44 2.57 10.23
N TYR A 6 -10.62 1.90 11.05
CA TYR A 6 -9.55 1.04 10.56
C TYR A 6 -10.08 -0.15 9.77
N LEU A 7 -11.11 -0.83 10.27
CA LEU A 7 -11.74 -1.94 9.55
C LEU A 7 -12.39 -1.47 8.24
N ASN A 8 -13.02 -0.30 8.25
CA ASN A 8 -13.61 0.30 7.04
C ASN A 8 -12.55 0.57 5.97
N LEU A 9 -11.39 1.13 6.34
CA LEU A 9 -10.30 1.35 5.38
C LEU A 9 -9.78 0.04 4.79
N ARG A 10 -9.69 -1.03 5.58
CA ARG A 10 -9.29 -2.35 5.07
C ARG A 10 -10.29 -2.84 4.03
N THR A 11 -11.60 -2.76 4.31
CA THR A 11 -12.65 -3.13 3.35
C THR A 11 -12.66 -2.22 2.11
N GLU A 12 -12.38 -0.94 2.28
CA GLU A 12 -12.23 0.00 1.16
C GLU A 12 -11.07 -0.42 0.26
N TRP A 13 -9.90 -0.69 0.83
CA TRP A 13 -8.74 -1.18 0.08
C TRP A 13 -9.07 -2.45 -0.70
N GLU A 14 -9.69 -3.44 -0.07
CA GLU A 14 -10.13 -4.70 -0.71
C GLU A 14 -11.04 -4.41 -1.92
N THR A 15 -11.98 -3.49 -1.77
CA THR A 15 -12.91 -3.10 -2.83
C THR A 15 -12.15 -2.45 -4.00
N LEU A 16 -11.18 -1.57 -3.71
CA LEU A 16 -10.38 -0.89 -4.72
C LEU A 16 -9.52 -1.87 -5.53
N VAL A 17 -8.81 -2.79 -4.86
CA VAL A 17 -7.91 -3.76 -5.53
C VAL A 17 -8.66 -4.85 -6.29
N ARG A 18 -9.91 -5.16 -5.90
CA ARG A 18 -10.79 -6.09 -6.61
C ARG A 18 -11.55 -5.42 -7.77
N SER A 19 -11.53 -4.09 -7.87
CA SER A 19 -12.32 -3.38 -8.87
C SER A 19 -11.85 -3.63 -10.31
N GLY A 20 -12.81 -3.71 -11.25
CA GLY A 20 -12.53 -3.88 -12.67
C GLY A 20 -11.90 -5.23 -13.02
N ARG A 21 -10.73 -5.22 -13.67
CA ARG A 21 -9.98 -6.46 -14.00
C ARG A 21 -9.21 -7.05 -12.81
N GLY A 22 -9.34 -6.48 -11.62
CA GLY A 22 -8.51 -6.82 -10.47
C GLY A 22 -7.07 -6.37 -10.63
N TYR A 23 -6.38 -6.25 -9.50
CA TYR A 23 -4.95 -5.96 -9.43
C TYR A 23 -4.17 -7.27 -9.48
N ASP A 24 -2.96 -7.26 -10.05
CA ASP A 24 -2.07 -8.42 -9.97
C ASP A 24 -1.48 -8.48 -8.56
N LEU A 25 -2.12 -9.25 -7.69
CA LEU A 25 -1.76 -9.46 -6.29
C LEU A 25 -1.93 -10.94 -5.90
N PRO A 26 -1.09 -11.46 -4.99
CA PRO A 26 -1.20 -12.83 -4.51
C PRO A 26 -2.47 -13.06 -3.69
N SER A 27 -2.97 -12.01 -3.03
CA SER A 27 -4.23 -12.02 -2.29
C SER A 27 -4.84 -10.63 -2.26
N TYR A 28 -6.17 -10.59 -2.19
CA TYR A 28 -6.98 -9.37 -2.09
C TYR A 28 -7.61 -9.22 -0.70
N GLU A 29 -7.21 -10.03 0.27
CA GLU A 29 -7.62 -9.89 1.67
C GLU A 29 -6.87 -8.69 2.28
N GLY A 30 -7.56 -7.82 3.00
CA GLY A 30 -7.01 -6.60 3.60
C GLY A 30 -6.13 -6.87 4.81
N CYS A 31 -5.43 -8.01 4.88
CA CYS A 31 -4.47 -8.31 5.94
C CYS A 31 -3.23 -7.42 5.81
N ILE A 32 -2.61 -7.07 6.94
CA ILE A 32 -1.48 -6.12 6.94
C ILE A 32 -0.34 -6.56 6.04
N ASN A 33 0.05 -7.83 6.06
CA ASN A 33 1.06 -8.39 5.18
C ASN A 33 0.73 -8.21 3.67
N ASN A 34 -0.54 -8.31 3.27
CA ASN A 34 -0.93 -8.13 1.87
C ASN A 34 -0.89 -6.65 1.47
N ILE A 35 -1.31 -5.76 2.39
CA ILE A 35 -1.28 -4.32 2.20
C ILE A 35 0.18 -3.83 2.11
N GLU A 36 1.07 -4.36 2.93
CA GLU A 36 2.52 -4.12 2.84
C GLU A 36 3.07 -4.53 1.49
N HIS A 37 2.80 -5.76 1.08
CA HIS A 37 3.24 -6.26 -0.20
C HIS A 37 2.73 -5.41 -1.37
N PHE A 38 1.47 -4.97 -1.33
CA PHE A 38 0.91 -4.06 -2.32
C PHE A 38 1.65 -2.72 -2.36
N VAL A 39 1.99 -2.16 -1.21
CA VAL A 39 2.68 -0.87 -1.12
C VAL A 39 4.14 -0.99 -1.59
N GLU A 40 4.79 -2.15 -1.45
CA GLU A 40 6.15 -2.43 -1.92
C GLU A 40 6.22 -2.78 -3.41
N GLU A 41 5.34 -3.67 -3.86
CA GLU A 41 5.44 -4.33 -5.17
C GLU A 41 4.32 -3.94 -6.13
N GLY A 42 3.20 -3.42 -5.61
CA GLY A 42 2.00 -3.13 -6.38
C GLY A 42 2.21 -2.13 -7.52
N TYR A 43 3.16 -1.20 -7.39
CA TYR A 43 3.49 -0.24 -8.45
C TYR A 43 3.90 -0.91 -9.77
N LYS A 44 4.66 -2.02 -9.71
CA LYS A 44 5.29 -2.63 -10.91
C LYS A 44 4.28 -3.03 -11.97
N LYS A 45 3.09 -3.49 -11.57
CA LYS A 45 2.05 -4.01 -12.48
C LYS A 45 0.70 -3.31 -12.35
N ASN A 46 0.47 -2.56 -11.26
CA ASN A 46 -0.83 -1.98 -10.97
C ASN A 46 -0.88 -0.45 -11.09
N ARG A 47 0.25 0.25 -11.30
CA ARG A 47 0.29 1.73 -11.34
C ARG A 47 -0.65 2.40 -12.36
N PHE A 48 -0.97 1.69 -13.45
CA PHE A 48 -1.87 2.18 -14.50
C PHE A 48 -3.32 1.64 -14.36
N ARG A 49 -3.59 0.85 -13.32
CA ARG A 49 -4.93 0.33 -13.04
C ARG A 49 -5.79 1.44 -12.46
N LYS A 50 -7.09 1.33 -12.72
CA LYS A 50 -8.09 2.25 -12.17
C LYS A 50 -7.98 2.27 -10.65
N ASN A 51 -8.08 3.46 -10.06
CA ASN A 51 -8.03 3.69 -8.62
C ASN A 51 -6.69 3.38 -7.93
N PHE A 52 -5.59 3.17 -8.67
CA PHE A 52 -4.31 2.80 -8.04
C PHE A 52 -3.83 3.83 -7.04
N LYS A 53 -3.94 5.12 -7.37
CA LYS A 53 -3.57 6.21 -6.47
C LYS A 53 -4.37 6.17 -5.17
N GLU A 54 -5.67 5.88 -5.28
CA GLU A 54 -6.55 5.80 -4.12
C GLU A 54 -6.24 4.57 -3.27
N ALA A 55 -6.04 3.42 -3.91
CA ALA A 55 -5.64 2.19 -3.22
C ALA A 55 -4.30 2.36 -2.49
N MET A 56 -3.34 3.07 -3.09
CA MET A 56 -2.06 3.40 -2.45
C MET A 56 -2.23 4.32 -1.25
N ARG A 57 -3.03 5.39 -1.40
CA ARG A 57 -3.34 6.33 -0.30
C ARG A 57 -3.95 5.60 0.90
N VAL A 58 -4.98 4.77 0.66
CA VAL A 58 -5.66 3.99 1.71
C VAL A 58 -4.69 3.00 2.35
N ALA A 59 -3.86 2.33 1.56
CA ALA A 59 -2.87 1.39 2.07
C ALA A 59 -1.82 2.08 2.97
N GLU A 60 -1.29 3.23 2.55
CA GLU A 60 -0.35 4.01 3.34
C GLU A 60 -0.98 4.51 4.66
N GLU A 61 -2.25 4.93 4.62
CA GLU A 61 -3.00 5.36 5.80
C GLU A 61 -3.16 4.22 6.82
N ILE A 62 -3.57 3.03 6.36
CA ILE A 62 -3.68 1.83 7.20
C ILE A 62 -2.33 1.51 7.85
N LEU A 63 -1.27 1.52 7.06
CA LEU A 63 0.06 1.15 7.52
C LEU A 63 0.68 2.21 8.45
N GLY A 64 0.35 3.49 8.25
CA GLY A 64 0.72 4.57 9.15
C GLY A 64 0.10 4.40 10.54
N GLU A 65 -1.14 3.92 10.61
CA GLU A 65 -1.79 3.62 11.89
C GLU A 65 -1.20 2.38 12.59
N VAL A 66 -0.79 1.35 11.84
CA VAL A 66 -0.21 0.12 12.42
C VAL A 66 1.20 0.36 12.97
N TYR A 67 2.04 1.06 12.21
CA TYR A 67 3.47 1.18 12.50
C TYR A 67 3.87 2.55 13.03
N GLY A 68 2.93 3.50 13.07
CA GLY A 68 3.25 4.90 13.29
C GLY A 68 4.19 5.46 12.23
N ASP A 69 4.76 6.61 12.56
CA ASP A 69 5.65 7.39 11.70
C ASP A 69 6.98 6.68 11.36
N GLU A 70 7.28 5.56 12.03
CA GLU A 70 8.57 4.87 11.95
C GLU A 70 8.81 4.24 10.59
N ARG A 71 7.77 3.72 9.93
CA ARG A 71 7.94 3.14 8.58
C ARG A 71 7.98 4.15 7.47
N ILE A 72 7.22 5.24 7.55
CA ILE A 72 7.35 6.36 6.60
C ILE A 72 8.78 6.88 6.64
N ARG A 73 9.35 7.04 7.84
CA ARG A 73 10.75 7.41 8.04
C ARG A 73 11.75 6.39 7.49
N ARG A 74 11.49 5.08 7.63
CA ARG A 74 12.35 4.02 7.07
C ARG A 74 12.33 4.02 5.54
N ARG A 75 11.18 4.28 4.91
CA ARG A 75 11.08 4.43 3.44
C ARG A 75 11.78 5.68 2.93
N ALA A 76 11.54 6.84 3.55
CA ALA A 76 12.22 8.08 3.20
C ALA A 76 13.76 7.96 3.30
N LYS A 77 14.26 7.14 4.23
CA LYS A 77 15.70 6.81 4.38
C LYS A 77 16.19 5.72 3.41
N GLY A 78 15.32 4.81 2.99
CA GLY A 78 15.63 3.74 2.03
C GLY A 78 15.73 4.21 0.58
N GLU A 79 14.98 5.27 0.21
CA GLU A 79 15.09 5.92 -1.10
C GLU A 79 16.42 6.67 -1.28
N THR A 80 17.13 7.00 -0.19
CA THR A 80 18.45 7.67 -0.25
C THR A 80 19.59 6.75 -0.68
N GLN A 81 19.40 5.42 -0.76
CA GLN A 81 20.48 4.46 -1.08
C GLN A 81 20.45 3.90 -2.51
N GLN A 82 19.50 4.28 -3.37
CA GLN A 82 19.46 3.82 -4.77
C GLN A 82 19.95 4.84 -5.81
N GLU A 83 20.30 6.08 -5.43
CA GLU A 83 20.88 7.08 -6.36
C GLU A 83 22.44 7.13 -6.33
N SER A 84 23.11 6.15 -5.73
CA SER A 84 24.59 6.15 -5.61
C SER A 84 25.24 4.89 -6.16
N THR A 85 24.81 4.41 -7.32
CA THR A 85 25.62 3.47 -8.14
C THR A 85 25.32 3.67 -9.62
N THR A 86 25.80 4.77 -10.18
CA THR A 86 26.26 4.82 -11.57
C THR A 86 27.49 5.72 -11.58
N GLY A 87 28.65 5.08 -11.65
CA GLY A 87 29.98 5.69 -11.67
C GLY A 87 30.99 4.59 -11.90
#